data_AF-D4IJM3-F1
#
_entry.id   AF-D4IJM3-F1
#
_cell.length_a   1.000
_cell.length_b   1.000
_cell.length_c   1.000
_cell.angle_alpha   90.00
_cell.angle_beta   90.00
_cell.angle_gamma   90.00
#
_symmetry.space_group_name_H-M   'P 1'
#
loop_
_entity.id
_entity.type
_entity.pdbx_description
1 polymer ?
#
loop_
_entity_poly.entity_id
_entity_poly.type
_entity_poly.pdbx_seq_one_letter_code
_entity_poly.pdbx_strand_id
1 'polypeptide(L)' 'MMLFRIFLYLCVDNKPNLINKTMKELVEKINAEFEVFAANAAAQVEKNNKAAGTRARKSALEISKLMKEFRKVSVEAAK' A
#
# COMPACT_ATOMS: atom_id res chain seq x y z
N MET A 1 1.77 14.17 -26.81
CA MET A 1 0.74 13.60 -25.92
C MET A 1 1.38 12.96 -24.68
N MET A 2 2.13 13.78 -23.91
CA MET A 2 2.72 13.43 -22.60
C MET A 2 2.43 14.51 -21.53
N LEU A 3 1.84 15.65 -21.94
CA LEU A 3 1.53 16.77 -21.04
C LEU A 3 0.33 16.51 -20.12
N PHE A 4 -0.56 15.55 -20.46
CA PHE A 4 -1.74 15.26 -19.62
C PHE A 4 -1.41 14.46 -18.36
N ARG A 5 -0.25 13.79 -18.28
CA ARG A 5 0.16 13.02 -17.10
C ARG A 5 0.90 13.83 -16.04
N ILE A 6 1.45 14.98 -16.40
CA ILE A 6 2.09 15.91 -15.45
C ILE A 6 1.05 16.79 -14.75
N PHE A 7 -0.07 17.09 -15.41
CA PHE A 7 -1.15 17.91 -14.83
C PHE A 7 -1.84 17.25 -13.62
N LEU A 8 -1.83 15.92 -13.53
CA LEU A 8 -2.36 15.21 -12.36
C LEU A 8 -1.43 15.29 -11.14
N TYR A 9 -0.15 15.63 -11.34
CA TYR A 9 0.86 15.66 -10.28
C TYR A 9 0.94 17.01 -9.55
N LEU A 10 0.34 18.09 -10.09
CA LEU A 10 0.44 19.44 -9.57
C LEU A 10 -0.80 19.95 -8.81
N CYS A 11 -1.92 19.21 -8.79
CA CYS A 11 -3.12 19.61 -8.05
C CYS A 11 -3.19 19.10 -6.61
N VAL A 12 -2.13 18.45 -6.08
CA VAL A 12 -2.12 17.83 -4.74
C VAL A 12 -1.11 18.53 -3.81
N ASP A 13 -1.12 19.85 -3.72
CA ASP A 13 -0.24 20.57 -2.78
C ASP A 13 -0.96 21.74 -2.06
N ASN A 14 -1.74 21.45 -1.02
CA ASN A 14 -1.82 22.32 0.18
C ASN A 14 -2.53 21.68 1.41
N LYS A 15 -1.86 20.75 2.12
CA LYS A 15 -2.07 20.60 3.58
C LYS A 15 -0.82 20.03 4.28
N PRO A 16 0.23 20.84 4.47
CA PRO A 16 1.52 20.34 4.88
C PRO A 16 1.64 20.38 6.41
N ASN A 17 1.38 19.27 7.11
CA ASN A 17 2.35 18.71 8.08
C ASN A 17 1.82 17.55 8.94
N LEU A 18 0.51 17.38 9.17
CA LEU A 18 0.03 16.31 10.06
C LEU A 18 -0.47 15.07 9.31
N ILE A 19 -1.17 15.27 8.19
CA ILE A 19 -1.70 14.21 7.32
C ILE A 19 -0.56 13.46 6.60
N ASN A 20 0.56 14.13 6.34
CA ASN A 20 1.71 13.54 5.67
C ASN A 20 2.41 12.48 6.54
N LYS A 21 2.36 12.62 7.87
CA LYS A 21 2.95 11.66 8.80
C LYS A 21 2.16 10.36 8.85
N THR A 22 0.83 10.44 9.01
CA THR A 22 -0.05 9.27 9.06
C THR A 22 -0.17 8.53 7.72
N MET A 23 -0.18 9.24 6.58
CA MET A 23 -0.15 8.57 5.27
C MET A 23 1.20 7.88 4.98
N LYS A 24 2.32 8.50 5.36
CA LYS A 24 3.65 7.85 5.21
C LYS A 24 3.75 6.58 6.06
N GLU A 25 3.31 6.62 7.31
CA GLU A 25 3.27 5.46 8.20
C GLU A 25 2.39 4.32 7.63
N LEU A 26 1.26 4.65 7.00
CA LEU A 26 0.43 3.65 6.31
C LEU A 26 1.17 3.01 5.14
N VAL A 27 1.83 3.81 4.30
CA VAL A 27 2.62 3.32 3.16
C VAL A 27 3.80 2.44 3.62
N GLU A 28 4.48 2.82 4.70
CA GLU A 28 5.55 2.02 5.29
C GLU A 28 5.04 0.67 5.79
N LYS A 29 3.90 0.63 6.51
CA LYS A 29 3.27 -0.61 6.96
C LYS A 29 2.85 -1.50 5.80
N ILE A 30 2.30 -0.90 4.73
CA ILE A 30 1.93 -1.60 3.51
C ILE A 30 3.16 -2.26 2.87
N ASN A 31 4.26 -1.52 2.74
CA ASN A 31 5.49 -2.04 2.12
C ASN A 31 6.08 -3.18 2.96
N ALA A 32 6.10 -3.05 4.29
CA ALA A 32 6.58 -4.10 5.18
C ALA A 32 5.75 -5.39 5.03
N GLU A 33 4.42 -5.30 5.03
CA GLU A 33 3.55 -6.47 4.81
C GLU A 33 3.64 -7.01 3.38
N PHE A 34 3.89 -6.14 2.39
CA PHE A 34 4.07 -6.55 1.00
C PHE A 34 5.34 -7.38 0.80
N GLU A 35 6.45 -7.01 1.44
CA GLU A 35 7.67 -7.81 1.41
C GLU A 35 7.44 -9.21 2.01
N VAL A 36 6.73 -9.28 3.14
CA VAL A 36 6.35 -10.55 3.77
C VAL A 36 5.43 -11.36 2.85
N PHE A 37 4.46 -10.72 2.21
CA PHE A 37 3.60 -11.37 1.22
C PHE A 37 4.41 -11.91 0.04
N ALA A 38 5.27 -11.11 -0.57
CA ALA A 38 6.04 -11.48 -1.75
C ALA A 38 6.97 -12.67 -1.46
N ALA A 39 7.69 -12.64 -0.33
CA ALA A 39 8.57 -13.73 0.07
C ALA A 39 7.80 -15.05 0.31
N ASN A 40 6.67 -14.98 1.02
CA ASN A 40 5.86 -16.17 1.30
C ASN A 40 5.10 -16.67 0.07
N ALA A 41 4.64 -15.78 -0.81
CA ALA A 41 3.97 -16.14 -2.06
C ALA A 41 4.95 -16.81 -3.03
N ALA A 42 6.16 -16.27 -3.20
CA ALA A 42 7.22 -16.89 -3.99
C ALA A 42 7.56 -18.29 -3.44
N ALA A 43 7.72 -18.42 -2.12
CA ALA A 43 7.95 -19.71 -1.48
C ALA A 43 6.77 -20.71 -1.67
N GLN A 44 5.53 -20.23 -1.72
CA GLN A 44 4.38 -21.07 -2.04
C GLN A 44 4.42 -21.54 -3.51
N VAL A 45 4.69 -20.63 -4.46
CA VAL A 45 4.67 -20.91 -5.89
C VAL A 45 5.82 -21.83 -6.30
N GLU A 46 7.03 -21.57 -5.82
CA GLU A 46 8.23 -22.32 -6.22
C GLU A 46 8.36 -23.65 -5.48
N LYS A 47 8.06 -23.68 -4.17
CA LYS A 47 8.33 -24.84 -3.30
C LYS A 47 7.07 -25.60 -2.91
N ASN A 48 5.89 -25.23 -3.40
CA ASN A 48 4.59 -25.77 -2.98
C ASN A 48 4.38 -25.75 -1.45
N ASN A 49 5.03 -24.81 -0.76
CA ASN A 49 4.98 -24.74 0.70
C ASN A 49 3.61 -24.22 1.15
N LYS A 50 2.74 -25.15 1.59
CA LYS A 50 1.37 -24.85 2.05
C LYS A 50 1.35 -23.88 3.24
N ALA A 51 2.33 -23.97 4.15
CA ALA A 51 2.43 -23.08 5.30
C ALA A 51 2.78 -21.64 4.89
N ALA A 52 3.69 -21.48 3.92
CA ALA A 52 4.00 -20.17 3.33
C ALA A 52 2.76 -19.57 2.66
N GLY A 53 1.95 -20.40 1.99
CA GLY A 53 0.71 -19.92 1.39
C GLY A 53 -0.35 -19.44 2.39
N THR A 54 -0.45 -20.06 3.57
CA THR A 54 -1.32 -19.54 4.64
C THR A 54 -0.82 -18.18 5.16
N ARG A 55 0.50 -18.00 5.28
CA ARG A 55 1.11 -16.73 5.70
C ARG A 55 0.92 -15.63 4.65
N ALA A 56 1.12 -15.95 3.36
CA ALA A 56 0.88 -15.02 2.26
C ALA A 56 -0.58 -14.53 2.23
N ARG A 57 -1.55 -15.44 2.42
CA ARG A 57 -2.98 -15.05 2.49
C ARG A 57 -3.28 -14.13 3.67
N LYS A 58 -2.64 -14.36 4.83
CA LYS A 58 -2.79 -13.49 6.01
C LYS A 58 -2.26 -12.08 5.72
N SER A 59 -1.04 -11.95 5.20
CA SER A 59 -0.48 -10.64 4.82
C SER A 59 -1.29 -9.96 3.72
N ALA A 60 -1.80 -10.70 2.72
CA ALA A 60 -2.68 -10.15 1.69
C ALA A 60 -3.98 -9.54 2.26
N LEU A 61 -4.54 -10.17 3.30
CA LEU A 61 -5.72 -9.64 3.99
C LEU A 61 -5.41 -8.34 4.74
N GLU A 62 -4.28 -8.26 5.42
CA GLU A 62 -3.84 -7.04 6.12
C GLU A 62 -3.52 -5.90 5.13
N ILE A 63 -2.84 -6.19 4.01
CA ILE A 63 -2.60 -5.22 2.94
C ILE A 63 -3.92 -4.67 2.41
N SER A 64 -4.94 -5.52 2.20
CA SER A 64 -6.26 -5.07 1.71
C SER A 64 -6.95 -4.09 2.67
N LYS A 65 -6.83 -4.30 3.99
CA LYS A 65 -7.36 -3.36 4.99
C LYS A 65 -6.59 -2.04 4.95
N LEU A 66 -5.27 -2.09 4.96
CA LEU A 66 -4.40 -0.92 4.92
C LEU A 66 -4.60 -0.10 3.64
N MET A 67 -4.83 -0.76 2.49
CA MET A 67 -5.15 -0.10 1.21
C MET A 67 -6.47 0.68 1.26
N LYS A 68 -7.50 0.12 1.91
CA LYS A 68 -8.78 0.81 2.09
C LYS A 68 -8.65 2.01 3.02
N GLU A 69 -7.86 1.87 4.08
CA GLU A 69 -7.58 2.95 5.02
C GLU A 69 -6.76 4.07 4.37
N PHE A 70 -5.72 3.71 3.61
CA PHE A 70 -4.98 4.65 2.78
C PHE A 70 -5.89 5.42 1.83
N ARG A 71 -6.81 4.73 1.14
CA ARG A 71 -7.80 5.40 0.26
C ARG A 71 -8.68 6.38 1.02
N LYS A 72 -9.20 5.99 2.20
CA LYS A 72 -10.05 6.87 3.02
C LYS A 72 -9.29 8.11 3.47
N VAL A 73 -8.10 7.94 4.04
CA VAL A 73 -7.26 9.05 4.51
C VAL A 73 -6.83 9.95 3.35
N SER A 74 -6.49 9.38 2.19
CA SER A 74 -6.14 10.14 1.00
C SER A 74 -7.30 11.00 0.48
N VAL A 75 -8.54 10.49 0.51
CA VAL A 75 -9.73 11.25 0.11
C VAL A 75 -10.06 12.35 1.14
N GLU A 76 -9.91 12.08 2.43
CA GLU A 76 -10.09 13.09 3.49
C GLU A 76 -9.03 14.19 3.42
N ALA A 77 -7.81 13.86 3.00
CA ALA A 77 -6.73 14.83 2.79
C ALA A 77 -6.96 15.75 1.59
N ALA A 78 -7.72 15.30 0.60
CA ALA A 78 -8.03 16.02 -0.63
C ALA A 78 -9.30 16.89 -0.54
N LYS A 79 -9.97 16.90 0.62
CA LYS A 79 -11.14 17.75 0.92
C LYS A 79 -10.72 18.99 1.71
#